data_AF-A0A0H3KB20-F1
#
_entry.id   AF-A0A0H3KB20-F1
#
_cell.length_a   1.000
_cell.length_b   1.000
_cell.length_c   1.000
_cell.angle_alpha   90.00
_cell.angle_beta   90.00
_cell.angle_gamma   90.00
#
_symmetry.space_group_name_H-M   'P 1'
#
loop_
_entity.id
_entity.type
_entity.pdbx_description
1 polymer ?
#
loop_
_entity_poly.entity_id
_entity_poly.type
_entity_poly.pdbx_seq_one_letter_code
_entity_poly.pdbx_strand_id
1 'polypeptide(L)'
;MIAVAMPRRFSLLLFAIACTVCLLLGSGLERLQAATYVPVDTVDPIQPRYALGQQAYRESCGSCHVALPPEVLPIQTWQILLNDTQHYGTILPAIDVPTQRLIGNYLRAYTRSLAVGETVPYRLRNSVLFRSLHPQVNVPSTGQINSCISCHPAASQFSYRQLSPEWQSSR
;
A
#
# COMPACT_ATOMS: atom_id res chain seq x y z
N MET A 1 17.00 -49.32 36.43
CA MET A 1 17.02 -48.00 35.77
C MET A 1 18.37 -47.85 35.09
N ILE A 2 18.45 -48.06 33.77
CA ILE A 2 19.71 -47.94 33.02
C ILE A 2 19.83 -46.50 32.54
N ALA A 3 20.76 -45.73 33.11
CA ALA A 3 21.11 -44.40 32.64
C ALA A 3 21.98 -44.54 31.38
N VAL A 4 21.39 -44.28 30.21
CA VAL A 4 22.14 -44.20 28.95
C VAL A 4 22.87 -42.86 28.95
N ALA A 5 24.16 -42.88 29.29
CA ALA A 5 25.02 -41.72 29.17
C ALA A 5 25.22 -41.40 27.68
N MET A 6 24.57 -40.33 27.21
CA MET A 6 24.67 -39.88 25.83
C MET A 6 26.07 -39.26 25.61
N PRO A 7 26.90 -39.82 24.71
CA PRO A 7 28.27 -39.34 24.55
C PRO A 7 28.28 -37.89 24.04
N ARG A 8 29.13 -37.04 24.61
CA ARG A 8 29.25 -35.59 24.26
C ARG A 8 29.30 -35.32 22.75
N ARG A 9 29.89 -36.23 21.97
CA ARG A 9 29.97 -36.15 20.50
C ARG A 9 28.60 -36.24 19.82
N PHE A 10 27.67 -37.03 20.37
CA PHE A 10 26.31 -37.18 19.87
C PHE A 10 25.47 -35.92 20.16
N SER A 11 25.68 -35.31 21.33
CA SER A 11 25.01 -34.05 21.69
C SER A 11 25.50 -32.86 20.86
N LEU A 12 26.81 -32.81 20.54
CA LEU A 12 27.39 -31.81 19.63
C LEU A 12 26.90 -31.98 18.18
N LEU A 13 26.77 -33.23 17.71
CA LEU A 13 26.22 -33.52 16.38
C LEU A 13 24.76 -33.08 16.26
N LEU A 14 23.92 -33.39 17.26
CA LEU A 14 22.52 -32.94 17.28
C LEU A 14 22.39 -31.41 17.31
N PHE A 15 23.23 -30.73 18.10
CA PHE A 15 23.25 -29.28 18.15
C PHE A 15 23.69 -28.66 16.81
N ALA A 16 24.73 -29.22 16.19
CA ALA A 16 25.18 -28.78 14.88
C ALA A 16 24.07 -28.94 13.83
N ILE A 17 23.43 -30.12 13.76
CA ILE A 17 22.31 -30.39 12.85
C ILE A 17 21.15 -29.42 13.08
N ALA A 18 20.79 -29.16 14.34
CA ALA A 18 19.73 -28.20 14.67
C ALA A 18 20.08 -26.78 14.19
N CYS A 19 21.33 -26.32 14.40
CA CYS A 19 21.78 -25.03 13.90
C CYS A 19 21.76 -24.96 12.37
N THR A 20 22.19 -26.01 11.65
CA THR A 20 22.14 -26.04 10.19
C THR A 20 20.70 -25.99 9.68
N VAL A 21 19.79 -26.75 10.30
CA VAL A 21 18.37 -26.74 9.96
C VAL A 21 17.75 -25.36 10.21
N CYS A 22 18.06 -24.70 11.33
CA CYS A 22 17.59 -23.34 11.59
C CYS A 22 18.13 -22.32 10.58
N LEU A 23 19.40 -22.42 10.18
CA LEU A 23 19.99 -21.53 9.17
C LEU A 23 19.39 -21.76 7.78
N LEU A 24 19.13 -23.01 7.40
CA LEU A 24 18.50 -23.36 6.13
C LEU A 24 17.03 -22.93 6.08
N LEU A 25 16.28 -23.11 7.17
CA LEU A 25 14.88 -22.67 7.26
C LEU A 25 14.76 -21.13 7.30
N GLY A 26 15.63 -20.46 8.07
CA GLY A 26 15.63 -18.99 8.17
C GLY A 26 15.93 -18.31 6.84
N SER A 27 16.93 -18.80 6.10
CA SER A 27 17.29 -18.24 4.78
C SER A 27 16.25 -18.54 3.68
N GLY A 28 15.45 -19.61 3.81
CA GLY A 28 14.37 -19.94 2.88
C GLY A 28 13.14 -19.04 3.05
N LEU A 29 12.78 -18.69 4.28
CA LEU A 29 11.61 -17.84 4.60
C LEU A 29 11.78 -16.40 4.10
N GLU A 30 12.98 -15.82 4.21
CA GLU A 30 13.25 -14.45 3.72
C GLU A 30 13.13 -14.34 2.18
N ARG A 31 13.46 -15.41 1.45
CA ARG A 31 13.43 -15.42 -0.02
C ARG A 31 12.02 -15.54 -0.60
N LEU A 32 11.08 -16.15 0.13
CA LEU A 32 9.71 -16.34 -0.34
C LEU A 32 8.90 -15.04 -0.32
N GLN A 33 9.14 -14.14 0.62
CA GLN A 33 8.41 -12.87 0.72
C GLN A 33 8.82 -11.84 -0.34
N ALA A 34 10.05 -11.89 -0.84
CA ALA A 34 10.53 -10.99 -1.89
C ALA A 34 10.06 -11.40 -3.30
N ALA A 35 9.71 -12.67 -3.51
CA ALA A 35 9.45 -13.23 -4.83
C ALA A 35 8.07 -12.87 -5.43
N THR A 36 7.16 -12.27 -4.66
CA THR A 36 5.78 -11.99 -5.10
C THR A 36 5.45 -10.50 -5.25
N TYR A 37 6.35 -9.59 -4.86
CA TYR A 37 6.13 -8.16 -5.03
C TYR A 37 6.44 -7.74 -6.47
N VAL A 38 5.39 -7.49 -7.25
CA VAL A 38 5.53 -6.82 -8.55
C VAL A 38 5.70 -5.32 -8.28
N PRO A 39 6.85 -4.72 -8.64
CA PRO A 39 7.05 -3.28 -8.51
C PRO A 39 5.95 -2.55 -9.26
N VAL A 40 5.26 -1.67 -8.56
CA VAL A 40 4.28 -0.79 -9.20
C VAL A 40 5.01 0.46 -9.68
N ASP A 41 4.58 0.98 -10.83
CA ASP A 41 5.06 2.23 -11.37
C ASP A 41 4.49 3.45 -10.61
N THR A 42 4.86 3.57 -9.33
CA THR A 42 4.60 4.74 -8.47
C THR A 42 5.76 5.72 -8.54
N VAL A 43 5.50 7.02 -8.32
CA VAL A 43 6.50 8.10 -8.34
C VAL A 43 7.71 7.74 -7.48
N ASP A 44 7.42 7.40 -6.22
CA ASP A 44 8.41 6.99 -5.25
C ASP A 44 8.48 5.46 -5.17
N PRO A 45 9.69 4.87 -5.18
CA PRO A 45 9.87 3.43 -4.97
C PRO A 45 9.35 2.99 -3.60
N ILE A 46 8.61 1.89 -3.58
CA ILE A 46 8.10 1.34 -2.32
C ILE A 46 9.17 0.49 -1.66
N GLN A 47 9.55 0.89 -0.45
CA GLN A 47 10.47 0.11 0.38
C GLN A 47 9.82 -1.24 0.76
N PRO A 48 10.58 -2.36 0.76
CA PRO A 48 10.03 -3.71 0.99
C PRO A 48 9.16 -3.84 2.25
N ARG A 49 9.52 -3.15 3.33
CA ARG A 49 8.75 -3.15 4.60
C ARG A 49 7.32 -2.63 4.49
N TYR A 50 6.99 -1.86 3.44
CA TYR A 50 5.67 -1.31 3.20
C TYR A 50 4.92 -2.02 2.06
N ALA A 51 5.55 -2.98 1.38
CA ALA A 51 4.95 -3.69 0.23
C ALA A 51 3.62 -4.36 0.58
N LEU A 52 3.57 -5.07 1.72
CA LEU A 52 2.33 -5.72 2.17
C LEU A 52 1.23 -4.70 2.50
N GLY A 53 1.59 -3.56 3.10
CA GLY A 53 0.65 -2.47 3.39
C GLY A 53 0.11 -1.82 2.11
N GLN A 54 0.95 -1.64 1.09
CA GLN A 54 0.52 -1.18 -0.23
C GLN A 54 -0.43 -2.18 -0.90
N GLN A 55 -0.11 -3.47 -0.83
CA GLN A 55 -0.96 -4.51 -1.40
C GLN A 55 -2.34 -4.51 -0.73
N ALA A 56 -2.38 -4.57 0.61
CA ALA A 56 -3.63 -4.50 1.37
C ALA A 56 -4.41 -3.22 1.08
N TYR A 57 -3.73 -2.08 0.91
CA TYR A 57 -4.34 -0.81 0.53
C TYR A 57 -5.03 -0.90 -0.84
N ARG A 58 -4.35 -1.43 -1.85
CA ARG A 58 -4.91 -1.56 -3.21
C ARG A 58 -6.05 -2.56 -3.25
N GLU A 59 -5.96 -3.67 -2.54
CA GLU A 59 -7.03 -4.67 -2.49
C GLU A 59 -8.28 -4.12 -1.77
N SER A 60 -8.09 -3.38 -0.67
CA SER A 60 -9.20 -2.82 0.12
C SER A 60 -9.82 -1.60 -0.57
N CYS A 61 -9.00 -0.58 -0.86
CA CYS A 61 -9.45 0.71 -1.39
C CYS A 61 -9.63 0.71 -2.91
N GLY A 62 -9.12 -0.31 -3.61
CA GLY A 62 -9.25 -0.50 -5.06
C GLY A 62 -10.44 -1.39 -5.47
N SER A 63 -11.21 -1.89 -4.51
CA SER A 63 -12.26 -2.89 -4.74
C SER A 63 -13.52 -2.33 -5.43
N CYS A 64 -13.87 -1.07 -5.16
CA CYS A 64 -15.05 -0.41 -5.74
C CYS A 64 -14.70 0.67 -6.77
N HIS A 65 -13.52 1.27 -6.64
CA HIS A 65 -13.01 2.29 -7.53
C HIS A 65 -11.49 2.16 -7.62
N VAL A 66 -10.82 2.88 -8.52
CA VAL A 66 -9.34 2.87 -8.54
C VAL A 66 -8.78 3.32 -7.19
N ALA A 67 -7.75 2.63 -6.70
CA ALA A 67 -7.06 3.03 -5.48
C ALA A 67 -6.25 4.32 -5.76
N LEU A 68 -6.55 5.40 -5.05
CA LEU A 68 -5.88 6.68 -5.27
C LEU A 68 -4.42 6.65 -4.80
N PRO A 69 -3.50 7.41 -5.41
CA PRO A 69 -2.15 7.57 -4.86
C PRO A 69 -2.20 8.23 -3.47
N PRO A 70 -1.50 7.75 -2.42
CA PRO A 70 -1.61 8.28 -1.06
C PRO A 70 -1.27 9.77 -0.92
N GLU A 71 -0.47 10.30 -1.83
CA GLU A 71 0.01 11.68 -1.85
C GLU A 71 -1.14 12.67 -2.06
N VAL A 72 -2.19 12.27 -2.80
CA VAL A 72 -3.26 13.18 -3.21
C VAL A 72 -4.15 13.65 -2.05
N LEU A 73 -4.07 13.04 -0.87
CA LEU A 73 -4.76 13.44 0.34
C LEU A 73 -3.77 13.42 1.52
N PRO A 74 -3.93 14.26 2.55
CA PRO A 74 -3.05 14.23 3.70
C PRO A 74 -3.41 13.08 4.65
N ILE A 75 -2.47 12.69 5.53
CA ILE A 75 -2.64 11.56 6.47
C ILE A 75 -3.91 11.64 7.31
N GLN A 76 -4.34 12.84 7.70
CA GLN A 76 -5.54 13.05 8.51
C GLN A 76 -6.80 12.56 7.80
N THR A 77 -6.90 12.83 6.49
CA THR A 77 -8.02 12.33 5.68
C THR A 77 -8.01 10.81 5.61
N TRP A 78 -6.83 10.22 5.36
CA TRP A 78 -6.68 8.77 5.29
C TRP A 78 -7.04 8.08 6.61
N GLN A 79 -6.67 8.66 7.74
CA GLN A 79 -7.04 8.14 9.06
C GLN A 79 -8.55 8.14 9.26
N ILE A 80 -9.26 9.18 8.81
CA ILE A 80 -10.73 9.20 8.86
C ILE A 80 -11.27 8.09 7.96
N LEU A 81 -10.87 8.05 6.69
CA LEU A 81 -11.39 7.10 5.71
C LEU A 81 -11.11 5.63 6.06
N LEU A 82 -9.98 5.32 6.71
CA LEU A 82 -9.64 3.95 7.10
C LEU A 82 -10.54 3.40 8.22
N ASN A 83 -11.16 4.29 9.02
CA ASN A 83 -12.06 3.94 10.12
C ASN A 83 -13.55 4.16 9.76
N ASP A 84 -13.83 4.74 8.60
CA ASP A 84 -15.18 5.14 8.21
C ASP A 84 -15.85 4.03 7.38
N THR A 85 -16.80 3.33 7.97
CA THR A 85 -17.63 2.36 7.24
C THR A 85 -18.68 3.05 6.37
N GLN A 86 -19.03 4.31 6.65
CA GLN A 86 -19.96 5.09 5.82
C GLN A 86 -19.20 5.81 4.71
N HIS A 87 -18.87 5.07 3.66
CA HIS A 87 -18.08 5.55 2.54
C HIS A 87 -18.95 6.17 1.44
N TYR A 88 -19.17 7.48 1.52
CA TYR A 88 -19.84 8.29 0.47
C TYR A 88 -21.23 7.77 0.03
N GLY A 89 -22.07 7.40 1.00
CA GLY A 89 -23.42 6.89 0.74
C GLY A 89 -23.48 5.37 0.51
N THR A 90 -22.34 4.68 0.59
CA THR A 90 -22.26 3.22 0.68
C THR A 90 -21.76 2.82 2.06
N ILE A 91 -22.24 1.69 2.58
CA ILE A 91 -21.74 1.09 3.82
C ILE A 91 -20.76 -0.01 3.42
N LEU A 92 -19.50 0.12 3.82
CA LEU A 92 -18.46 -0.88 3.57
C LEU A 92 -18.30 -1.81 4.79
N PRO A 93 -17.91 -3.08 4.57
CA PRO A 93 -17.44 -3.93 5.65
C PRO A 93 -16.26 -3.26 6.39
N ALA A 94 -16.22 -3.42 7.71
CA ALA A 94 -15.06 -2.97 8.47
C ALA A 94 -13.82 -3.77 8.07
N ILE A 95 -12.71 -3.07 7.83
CA ILE A 95 -11.40 -3.68 7.64
C ILE A 95 -10.91 -4.17 9.02
N ASP A 96 -10.37 -5.38 9.12
CA ASP A 96 -9.87 -5.91 10.39
C ASP A 96 -8.65 -5.11 10.91
N VAL A 97 -8.46 -5.12 12.23
CA VAL A 97 -7.42 -4.30 12.90
C VAL A 97 -6.00 -4.59 12.38
N PRO A 98 -5.56 -5.85 12.20
CA PRO A 98 -4.28 -6.15 11.57
C PRO A 98 -4.11 -5.51 10.19
N THR A 99 -5.10 -5.65 9.30
CA THR A 99 -5.08 -5.08 7.95
C THR A 99 -5.07 -3.55 7.99
N GLN A 100 -5.89 -2.93 8.85
CA GLN A 100 -5.86 -1.47 9.05
C GLN A 100 -4.48 -0.98 9.50
N ARG A 101 -3.78 -1.71 10.38
CA ARG A 101 -2.42 -1.31 10.81
C ARG A 101 -1.42 -1.36 9.66
N LEU A 102 -1.48 -2.39 8.82
CA LEU A 102 -0.62 -2.51 7.63
C LEU A 102 -0.87 -1.36 6.66
N ILE A 103 -2.14 -1.10 6.32
CA ILE A 103 -2.54 0.01 5.45
C ILE A 103 -2.11 1.35 6.06
N GLY A 104 -2.37 1.57 7.34
CA GLY A 104 -2.01 2.80 8.04
C GLY A 104 -0.50 3.04 8.09
N ASN A 105 0.32 1.99 8.22
CA ASN A 105 1.79 2.10 8.15
C ASN A 105 2.25 2.54 6.76
N TYR A 106 1.67 1.96 5.70
CA TYR A 106 1.94 2.36 4.33
C TYR A 106 1.50 3.81 4.08
N LEU A 107 0.26 4.17 4.40
CA LEU A 107 -0.26 5.52 4.19
C LEU A 107 0.56 6.58 4.92
N ARG A 108 0.99 6.34 6.17
CA ARG A 108 1.87 7.26 6.90
C ARG A 108 3.20 7.52 6.19
N ALA A 109 3.74 6.55 5.46
CA ALA A 109 5.04 6.66 4.82
C ALA A 109 4.99 7.35 3.44
N TYR A 110 3.88 7.22 2.70
CA TYR A 110 3.76 7.69 1.30
C TYR A 110 2.73 8.80 1.11
N THR A 111 2.08 9.26 2.17
CA THR A 111 1.20 10.42 2.08
C THR A 111 1.97 11.72 2.35
N ARG A 112 1.41 12.83 1.89
CA ARG A 112 1.92 14.15 2.21
C ARG A 112 1.46 14.60 3.61
N SER A 113 2.20 15.56 4.16
CA SER A 113 1.71 16.35 5.29
C SER A 113 0.63 17.35 4.86
N LEU A 114 -0.22 17.75 5.80
CA LEU A 114 -1.15 18.86 5.62
C LEU A 114 -0.36 20.17 5.53
N ALA A 115 -0.60 20.99 4.51
CA ALA A 115 0.08 22.28 4.39
C ALA A 115 -0.41 23.28 5.44
N VAL A 116 0.44 24.23 5.82
CA VAL A 116 0.06 25.30 6.77
C VAL A 116 -1.09 26.10 6.20
N GLY A 117 -2.19 26.21 6.95
CA GLY A 117 -3.41 26.92 6.53
C GLY A 117 -4.32 26.13 5.58
N GLU A 118 -3.96 24.89 5.22
CA GLU A 118 -4.84 24.01 4.45
C GLU A 118 -5.91 23.38 5.35
N THR A 119 -7.16 23.41 4.91
CA THR A 119 -8.25 22.65 5.57
C THR A 119 -8.12 21.18 5.21
N VAL A 120 -8.32 20.28 6.18
CA VAL A 120 -8.24 18.83 5.93
C VAL A 120 -9.33 18.44 4.91
N PRO A 121 -8.98 18.04 3.67
CA PRO A 121 -9.96 17.77 2.65
C PRO A 121 -10.51 16.36 2.84
N TYR A 122 -11.81 16.21 3.10
CA TYR A 122 -12.42 14.87 3.14
C TYR A 122 -12.55 14.24 1.74
N ARG A 123 -12.76 15.05 0.69
CA ARG A 123 -12.92 14.60 -0.70
C ARG A 123 -11.73 14.98 -1.57
N LEU A 124 -11.36 14.10 -2.51
CA LEU A 124 -10.27 14.31 -3.47
C LEU A 124 -10.33 15.66 -4.20
N ARG A 125 -11.51 16.04 -4.69
CA ARG A 125 -11.72 17.34 -5.38
C ARG A 125 -11.31 18.57 -4.57
N ASN A 126 -11.33 18.47 -3.24
CA ASN A 126 -10.97 19.57 -2.36
C ASN A 126 -9.46 19.60 -2.07
N SER A 127 -8.74 18.52 -2.39
CA SER A 127 -7.30 18.46 -2.21
C SER A 127 -6.60 19.52 -3.04
N VAL A 128 -5.72 20.29 -2.39
CA VAL A 128 -4.89 21.29 -3.04
C VAL A 128 -3.89 20.61 -3.99
N LEU A 129 -3.20 19.55 -3.53
CA LEU A 129 -2.22 18.85 -4.35
C LEU A 129 -2.85 18.24 -5.61
N PHE A 130 -4.01 17.61 -5.48
CA PHE A 130 -4.68 17.02 -6.65
C PHE A 130 -4.97 18.08 -7.73
N ARG A 131 -5.45 19.25 -7.32
CA ARG A 131 -5.73 20.37 -8.23
C ARG A 131 -4.46 20.96 -8.83
N SER A 132 -3.37 21.08 -8.06
CA SER A 132 -2.10 21.58 -8.59
C SER A 132 -1.46 20.63 -9.59
N LEU A 133 -1.70 19.32 -9.48
CA LEU A 133 -1.26 18.31 -10.45
C LEU A 133 -2.13 18.28 -11.72
N HIS A 134 -3.33 18.87 -11.70
CA HIS A 134 -4.27 18.89 -12.81
C HIS A 134 -4.73 20.31 -13.20
N PRO A 135 -3.83 21.27 -13.45
CA PRO A 135 -4.20 22.68 -13.64
C PRO A 135 -5.00 22.94 -14.92
N GLN A 136 -4.89 22.05 -15.92
CA GLN A 136 -5.54 22.19 -17.23
C GLN A 136 -6.78 21.27 -17.39
N VAL A 137 -7.13 20.50 -16.36
CA VAL A 137 -8.23 19.55 -16.43
C VAL A 137 -9.38 20.03 -15.55
N ASN A 138 -10.56 20.17 -16.13
CA ASN A 138 -11.79 20.37 -15.35
C ASN A 138 -12.29 19.00 -14.88
N VAL A 139 -11.73 18.52 -13.76
CA VAL A 139 -12.07 17.21 -13.20
C VAL A 139 -13.57 17.19 -12.83
N PRO A 140 -14.40 16.29 -13.41
CA PRO A 140 -15.83 16.29 -13.18
C PRO A 140 -16.19 16.21 -11.70
N SER A 141 -17.05 17.13 -11.25
CA SER A 141 -17.44 17.29 -9.84
C SER A 141 -18.30 16.15 -9.29
N THR A 142 -18.74 15.22 -10.15
CA THR A 142 -19.80 14.24 -9.87
C THR A 142 -19.33 12.97 -9.16
N GLY A 143 -18.08 12.92 -8.68
CA GLY A 143 -17.62 11.81 -7.84
C GLY A 143 -17.17 10.57 -8.62
N GLN A 144 -16.88 10.71 -9.92
CA GLN A 144 -16.29 9.61 -10.68
C GLN A 144 -14.79 9.49 -10.35
N ILE A 145 -14.44 8.97 -9.18
CA ILE A 145 -13.06 8.51 -8.92
C ILE A 145 -12.63 7.51 -10.01
N ASN A 146 -13.58 6.80 -10.63
CA ASN A 146 -13.32 5.93 -11.77
C ASN A 146 -12.95 6.65 -13.07
N SER A 147 -13.23 7.96 -13.21
CA SER A 147 -12.86 8.73 -14.40
C SER A 147 -11.35 8.95 -14.55
N CYS A 148 -10.55 8.66 -13.51
CA CYS A 148 -9.09 8.71 -13.61
C CYS A 148 -8.58 7.83 -14.76
N ILE A 149 -9.21 6.68 -15.03
CA ILE A 149 -8.79 5.74 -16.07
C ILE A 149 -8.86 6.36 -17.47
N SER A 150 -9.77 7.32 -17.69
CA SER A 150 -9.96 7.97 -18.99
C SER A 150 -8.72 8.74 -19.45
N CYS A 151 -7.97 9.32 -18.50
CA CYS A 151 -6.71 10.01 -18.79
C CYS A 151 -5.49 9.16 -18.40
N HIS A 152 -5.63 8.29 -17.39
CA HIS A 152 -4.59 7.41 -16.86
C HIS A 152 -4.98 5.94 -17.07
N PRO A 153 -4.78 5.36 -18.28
CA PRO A 153 -5.28 4.03 -18.61
C PRO A 153 -4.74 2.91 -17.71
N ALA A 154 -3.59 3.11 -17.07
CA ALA A 154 -2.98 2.16 -16.15
C ALA A 154 -3.38 2.34 -14.66
N ALA A 155 -4.34 3.22 -14.36
CA ALA A 155 -4.71 3.56 -12.99
C ALA A 155 -5.29 2.35 -12.20
N SER A 156 -5.93 1.40 -12.88
CA SER A 156 -6.43 0.17 -12.24
C SER A 156 -5.29 -0.74 -11.77
N GLN A 157 -4.10 -0.66 -12.39
CA GLN A 157 -2.88 -1.32 -11.94
C GLN A 157 -2.07 -0.46 -10.97
N PHE A 158 -2.65 0.65 -10.49
CA PHE A 158 -2.01 1.61 -9.59
C PHE A 158 -0.83 2.37 -10.21
N SER A 159 -0.80 2.51 -11.54
CA SER A 159 0.12 3.41 -12.26
C SER A 159 -0.64 4.61 -12.82
N TYR A 160 -0.20 5.81 -12.42
CA TYR A 160 -0.79 7.08 -12.87
C TYR A 160 0.15 7.87 -13.78
N ARG A 161 1.32 7.31 -14.14
CA ARG A 161 2.29 8.01 -15.00
C ARG A 161 1.95 7.93 -16.48
N GLN A 162 1.33 6.82 -16.89
CA GLN A 162 0.90 6.64 -18.26
C GLN A 162 -0.31 7.53 -18.54
N LEU A 163 -0.23 8.32 -19.60
CA LEU A 163 -1.31 9.17 -20.09
C LEU A 163 -1.90 8.58 -21.37
N SER A 164 -3.19 8.82 -21.60
CA SER A 164 -3.82 8.55 -22.89
C SER A 164 -3.20 9.43 -23.99
N PRO A 165 -3.24 9.03 -25.27
CA PRO A 165 -2.60 9.77 -26.36
C PRO A 165 -2.99 11.25 -26.43
N GLU A 166 -4.24 11.58 -26.09
CA GLU A 166 -4.77 12.94 -26.10
C GLU A 166 -4.06 13.86 -25.10
N TRP A 167 -3.53 13.31 -24.01
CA TRP A 167 -2.85 14.05 -22.94
C TRP A 167 -1.33 13.89 -22.94
N GLN A 168 -0.75 13.14 -23.89
CA GLN A 168 0.70 13.00 -24.00
C GLN A 168 1.37 14.24 -24.59
N SER A 169 0.66 15.00 -25.44
CA SER A 169 1.17 16.18 -26.14
C SER A 169 1.13 17.47 -25.31
N SER A 170 0.48 17.45 -24.14
CA SER A 170 0.30 18.60 -23.24
C SER A 170 1.31 18.66 -22.09
N ARG A 171 2.36 17.83 -22.14
CA ARG A 171 3.42 17.74 -21.12
C ARG A 171 4.56 18.73 -21.39
#